data_AF-A0A8A2VJD2-F1
#
_entry.id   AF-A0A8A2VJD2-F1
#
_cell.length_a   1.000
_cell.length_b   1.000
_cell.length_c   1.000
_cell.angle_alpha   90.00
_cell.angle_beta   90.00
_cell.angle_gamma   90.00
#
_symmetry.space_group_name_H-M   'P 1'
#
loop_
_entity.id
_entity.type
_entity.pdbx_description
1 polymer ?
#
loop_
_entity_poly.entity_id
_entity_poly.type
_entity_poly.pdbx_seq_one_letter_code
_entity_poly.pdbx_strand_id
1 'polypeptide(L)'
;MIPSLPSPSTAATASAASVSRREVLAAVGGAAGVATVSRARGAERPVGDAALHVRVYPTSIPLRVRLQAGVAGLRGDWTTPHREALDAVDGALEQVLEYARERSRLEDAEVRVERGAPVSLPLSTVQRPSGVVVPSLETVLDGFRERLRERDALTGSTCHLLACWAPLNYRVGYGGTLSPNARVGIDAGGTSGDALTVANLGATELWDSRAVTANMAIHETLHTFVSSDVAQSVVGSGCNHHLGTAVRTDEETLRISPMASAYAGRAEFGAGTRFHGSGCADHDRFARHDGSEGVENWEYTTTLSDATCEAVTRYLERNGLSSDDDGGSTEHDGRSSE
;
A
#
# COMPACT_ATOMS: atom_id res chain seq x y z
N MET A 1 -78.07 3.65 -30.04
CA MET A 1 -76.72 3.31 -30.54
C MET A 1 -75.82 4.40 -29.98
N ILE A 2 -74.92 4.18 -29.02
CA ILE A 2 -73.95 3.12 -28.73
C ILE A 2 -73.97 2.85 -27.19
N PRO A 3 -73.61 1.65 -26.69
CA PRO A 3 -74.13 1.06 -25.45
C PRO A 3 -73.37 1.40 -24.16
N SER A 4 -74.06 1.13 -23.05
CA SER A 4 -73.72 1.33 -21.64
C SER A 4 -72.88 0.20 -21.00
N LEU A 5 -72.04 0.60 -20.01
CA LEU A 5 -71.53 -0.13 -18.83
C LEU A 5 -70.60 -1.36 -19.09
N PRO A 6 -69.69 -1.80 -18.16
CA PRO A 6 -69.77 -1.68 -16.68
C PRO A 6 -68.45 -1.43 -15.90
N SER A 7 -68.57 -1.14 -14.60
CA SER A 7 -67.62 -1.55 -13.53
C SER A 7 -68.15 -2.86 -12.93
N PRO A 8 -67.35 -3.90 -12.54
CA PRO A 8 -66.48 -3.83 -11.34
C PRO A 8 -65.25 -4.78 -11.29
N SER A 9 -64.39 -4.54 -10.27
CA SER A 9 -63.59 -5.46 -9.44
C SER A 9 -62.95 -6.73 -10.04
N THR A 10 -61.61 -6.83 -9.96
CA THR A 10 -60.93 -7.97 -9.29
C THR A 10 -59.45 -7.67 -9.07
N ALA A 11 -58.97 -8.10 -7.90
CA ALA A 11 -57.62 -7.92 -7.41
C ALA A 11 -56.54 -8.52 -8.33
N ALA A 12 -55.47 -7.75 -8.56
CA ALA A 12 -54.17 -8.30 -8.88
C ALA A 12 -53.19 -7.79 -7.82
N THR A 13 -52.92 -8.66 -6.86
CA THR A 13 -51.89 -8.52 -5.83
C THR A 13 -50.55 -8.31 -6.53
N ALA A 14 -50.13 -7.05 -6.68
CA ALA A 14 -48.75 -6.73 -7.02
C ALA A 14 -47.90 -7.05 -5.78
N SER A 15 -47.46 -8.30 -5.68
CA SER A 15 -46.29 -8.66 -4.87
C SER A 15 -45.10 -7.92 -5.48
N ALA A 16 -44.84 -6.70 -4.99
CA ALA A 16 -43.55 -6.08 -5.16
C ALA A 16 -42.56 -7.00 -4.46
N ALA A 17 -41.87 -7.83 -5.24
CA ALA A 17 -40.76 -8.62 -4.74
C ALA A 17 -39.75 -7.64 -4.15
N SER A 18 -39.72 -7.57 -2.83
CA SER A 18 -38.70 -6.85 -2.09
C SER A 18 -37.38 -7.59 -2.34
N VAL A 19 -36.64 -7.14 -3.35
CA VAL A 19 -35.29 -7.60 -3.65
C VAL A 19 -34.44 -7.29 -2.41
N SER A 20 -34.00 -8.33 -1.73
CA SER A 20 -33.23 -8.16 -0.49
C SER A 20 -31.85 -7.58 -0.84
N ARG A 21 -31.24 -6.80 0.07
CA ARG A 21 -29.88 -6.24 -0.08
C ARG A 21 -28.81 -7.28 -0.48
N ARG A 22 -29.06 -8.58 -0.26
CA ARG A 22 -28.20 -9.69 -0.70
C ARG A 22 -28.18 -9.92 -2.21
N GLU A 23 -29.28 -9.68 -2.93
CA GLU A 23 -29.36 -9.91 -4.37
C GLU A 23 -28.75 -8.75 -5.18
N VAL A 24 -28.76 -7.53 -4.63
CA VAL A 24 -28.08 -6.38 -5.24
C VAL A 24 -26.55 -6.54 -5.21
N LEU A 25 -25.99 -7.18 -4.17
CA LEU A 25 -24.54 -7.40 -4.07
C LEU A 25 -24.02 -8.51 -5.00
N ALA A 26 -24.87 -9.49 -5.36
CA ALA A 26 -24.51 -10.51 -6.36
C ALA A 26 -24.48 -9.97 -7.80
N ALA A 27 -25.12 -8.82 -8.07
CA ALA A 27 -25.12 -8.17 -9.39
C ALA A 27 -23.94 -7.20 -9.62
N VAL A 28 -23.10 -6.93 -8.62
CA VAL A 28 -21.92 -6.04 -8.74
C VAL A 28 -20.69 -6.75 -9.37
N GLY A 29 -20.79 -8.06 -9.65
CA GLY A 29 -19.70 -8.89 -10.16
C GLY A 29 -19.58 -9.04 -11.69
N GLY A 30 -20.38 -8.33 -12.49
CA GLY A 30 -20.49 -8.63 -13.93
C GLY A 30 -20.20 -7.46 -14.86
N ALA A 31 -18.92 -7.13 -15.06
CA ALA A 31 -18.44 -6.47 -16.29
C ALA A 31 -16.93 -6.67 -16.41
N ALA A 32 -16.52 -7.79 -17.00
CA ALA A 32 -15.17 -7.97 -17.49
C ALA A 32 -14.96 -7.00 -18.67
N GLY A 33 -14.28 -5.89 -18.41
CA GLY A 33 -13.92 -4.91 -19.43
C GLY A 33 -12.81 -5.45 -20.31
N VAL A 34 -13.05 -5.41 -21.62
CA VAL A 34 -12.07 -5.64 -22.69
C VAL A 34 -10.90 -4.67 -22.49
N ALA A 35 -9.69 -5.20 -22.28
CA ALA A 35 -8.48 -4.40 -22.13
C ALA A 35 -7.95 -3.96 -23.51
N THR A 36 -7.87 -2.65 -23.74
CA THR A 36 -7.04 -2.08 -24.79
C THR A 36 -5.61 -1.97 -24.28
N VAL A 37 -4.69 -2.65 -24.97
CA VAL A 37 -3.25 -2.60 -24.67
C VAL A 37 -2.70 -1.25 -25.15
N SER A 38 -2.60 -0.28 -24.25
CA SER A 38 -1.83 0.95 -24.51
C SER A 38 -0.40 0.73 -24.06
N ARG A 39 0.50 0.55 -25.04
CA ARG A 39 1.95 0.43 -24.84
C ARG A 39 2.53 1.83 -24.64
N ALA A 40 2.62 2.29 -23.41
CA ALA A 40 3.35 3.52 -23.09
C ALA A 40 4.86 3.19 -23.04
N ARG A 41 5.60 3.63 -24.06
CA ARG A 41 7.07 3.69 -24.02
C ARG A 41 7.46 4.97 -23.26
N GLY A 42 7.83 4.83 -22.00
CA GLY A 42 8.60 5.84 -21.29
C GLY A 42 10.09 5.50 -21.44
N ALA A 43 10.88 6.44 -21.96
CA ALA A 43 12.33 6.31 -21.99
C ALA A 43 12.87 6.48 -20.56
N GLU A 44 13.54 5.45 -20.04
CA GLU A 44 14.21 5.50 -18.75
C GLU A 44 15.51 6.31 -18.86
N ARG A 45 15.70 7.23 -17.91
CA ARG A 45 16.94 7.99 -17.72
C ARG A 45 17.87 7.21 -16.77
N PRO A 46 19.19 7.30 -16.94
CA PRO A 46 20.12 6.60 -16.07
C PRO A 46 20.03 7.16 -14.64
N VAL A 47 19.88 6.26 -13.67
CA VAL A 47 19.92 6.54 -12.23
C VAL A 47 21.39 6.78 -11.86
N GLY A 48 21.71 8.00 -11.46
CA GLY A 48 22.98 8.38 -10.86
C GLY A 48 22.73 9.09 -9.53
N ASP A 49 23.54 8.73 -8.55
CA ASP A 49 23.60 9.16 -7.14
C ASP A 49 22.41 8.83 -6.22
N ALA A 50 22.75 8.71 -4.93
CA ALA A 50 22.06 8.05 -3.81
C ALA A 50 20.61 8.52 -3.53
N ALA A 51 19.72 8.31 -4.49
CA ALA A 51 18.30 8.64 -4.38
C ALA A 51 17.49 7.44 -3.88
N LEU A 52 16.70 7.66 -2.83
CA LEU A 52 15.64 6.76 -2.42
C LEU A 52 14.56 6.73 -3.51
N HIS A 53 14.38 5.59 -4.15
CA HIS A 53 13.44 5.49 -5.27
C HIS A 53 12.20 4.68 -4.89
N VAL A 54 11.03 5.30 -5.05
CA VAL A 54 9.74 4.64 -4.92
C VAL A 54 8.94 4.81 -6.21
N ARG A 55 8.48 3.70 -6.77
CA ARG A 55 7.58 3.68 -7.93
C ARG A 55 6.21 3.17 -7.51
N VAL A 56 5.17 3.97 -7.71
CA VAL A 56 3.78 3.63 -7.34
C VAL A 56 2.98 3.23 -8.58
N TYR A 57 2.39 2.04 -8.58
CA TYR A 57 1.69 1.47 -9.73
C TYR A 57 0.20 1.27 -9.42
N PRO A 58 -0.72 1.83 -10.21
CA PRO A 58 -2.13 1.52 -10.04
C PRO A 58 -2.43 0.15 -10.66
N THR A 59 -3.39 -0.56 -10.09
CA THR A 59 -4.06 -1.66 -10.81
C THR A 59 -5.16 -1.13 -11.75
N SER A 60 -5.73 -2.00 -12.57
CA SER A 60 -6.90 -1.66 -13.39
C SER A 60 -8.08 -1.24 -12.50
N ILE A 61 -8.44 0.05 -12.56
CA ILE A 61 -9.54 0.61 -11.78
C ILE A 61 -10.89 0.30 -12.46
N PRO A 62 -11.87 -0.31 -11.76
CA PRO A 62 -13.18 -0.60 -12.34
C PRO A 62 -13.89 0.66 -12.88
N LEU A 63 -14.55 0.54 -14.02
CA LEU A 63 -15.24 1.66 -14.68
C LEU A 63 -16.23 2.37 -13.75
N ARG A 64 -16.96 1.65 -12.89
CA ARG A 64 -17.88 2.25 -11.91
C ARG A 64 -17.20 3.24 -10.97
N VAL A 65 -15.97 2.94 -10.57
CA VAL A 65 -15.18 3.80 -9.67
C VAL A 65 -14.68 5.03 -10.44
N ARG A 66 -14.24 4.83 -11.70
CA ARG A 66 -13.88 5.94 -12.59
C ARG A 66 -15.06 6.88 -12.85
N LEU A 67 -16.26 6.32 -13.03
CA LEU A 67 -17.50 7.08 -13.23
C LEU A 67 -17.89 7.87 -11.97
N GLN A 68 -17.74 7.29 -10.78
CA GLN A 68 -17.97 7.99 -9.51
C GLN A 68 -17.01 9.18 -9.33
N ALA A 69 -15.80 9.10 -9.89
CA ALA A 69 -14.83 10.19 -9.90
C ALA A 69 -15.08 11.24 -11.02
N GLY A 70 -16.20 11.16 -11.74
CA GLY A 70 -16.60 12.13 -12.76
C GLY A 70 -15.76 12.12 -14.04
N VAL A 71 -15.92 13.16 -14.87
CA VAL A 71 -15.26 13.26 -16.19
C VAL A 71 -13.73 13.26 -16.10
N ALA A 72 -13.17 13.81 -15.01
CA ALA A 72 -11.73 13.75 -14.73
C ALA A 72 -11.26 12.31 -14.46
N GLY A 73 -12.07 11.50 -13.77
CA GLY A 73 -11.80 10.08 -13.52
C GLY A 73 -11.90 9.17 -14.75
N LEU A 74 -12.60 9.61 -15.80
CA LEU A 74 -12.69 8.88 -17.07
C LEU A 74 -11.47 9.06 -17.98
N ARG A 75 -10.71 10.14 -17.80
CA ARG A 75 -9.54 10.47 -18.64
C ARG A 75 -8.21 10.02 -18.04
N GLY A 76 -8.17 9.71 -16.75
CA GLY A 76 -6.95 9.32 -16.03
C GLY A 76 -6.94 7.85 -15.63
N ASP A 77 -5.77 7.22 -15.70
CA ASP A 77 -5.57 5.87 -15.15
C ASP A 77 -5.47 5.87 -13.61
N TRP A 78 -5.55 7.04 -12.98
CA TRP A 78 -5.43 7.26 -11.53
C TRP A 78 -6.69 7.94 -10.99
N THR A 79 -7.28 7.38 -9.95
CA THR A 79 -8.32 8.07 -9.16
C THR A 79 -7.69 9.00 -8.13
N THR A 80 -8.49 9.84 -7.49
CA THR A 80 -8.08 10.68 -6.35
C THR A 80 -7.35 9.88 -5.27
N PRO A 81 -7.85 8.70 -4.80
CA PRO A 81 -7.13 7.84 -3.86
C PRO A 81 -5.70 7.49 -4.26
N HIS A 82 -5.45 7.25 -5.55
CA HIS A 82 -4.11 6.88 -6.01
C HIS A 82 -3.17 8.08 -5.94
N ARG A 83 -3.65 9.27 -6.34
CA ARG A 83 -2.85 10.51 -6.28
C ARG A 83 -2.50 10.85 -4.84
N GLU A 84 -3.50 10.87 -3.96
CA GLU A 84 -3.29 11.17 -2.55
C GLU A 84 -2.39 10.12 -1.87
N ALA A 85 -2.47 8.85 -2.26
CA ALA A 85 -1.55 7.82 -1.77
C ALA A 85 -0.10 8.06 -2.24
N LEU A 86 0.12 8.48 -3.49
CA LEU A 86 1.45 8.87 -3.97
C LEU A 86 1.97 10.10 -3.24
N ASP A 87 1.15 11.14 -3.12
CA ASP A 87 1.52 12.38 -2.43
C ASP A 87 1.81 12.12 -0.93
N ALA A 88 1.05 11.22 -0.30
CA ALA A 88 1.27 10.82 1.09
C ALA A 88 2.59 10.05 1.28
N VAL A 89 2.94 9.17 0.34
CA VAL A 89 4.23 8.46 0.36
C VAL A 89 5.39 9.43 0.16
N ASP A 90 5.27 10.36 -0.80
CA ASP A 90 6.26 11.41 -1.04
C ASP A 90 6.50 12.25 0.21
N GLY A 91 5.43 12.82 0.78
CA GLY A 91 5.52 13.62 2.01
C GLY A 91 5.99 12.84 3.24
N ALA A 92 5.79 11.52 3.30
CA ALA A 92 6.35 10.69 4.39
C ALA A 92 7.86 10.52 4.25
N LEU A 93 8.37 10.36 3.03
CA LEU A 93 9.80 10.23 2.78
C LEU A 93 10.52 11.58 2.92
N GLU A 94 9.87 12.69 2.57
CA GLU A 94 10.35 14.03 2.88
C GLU A 94 10.52 14.25 4.39
N GLN A 95 9.55 13.83 5.21
CA GLN A 95 9.67 13.88 6.68
C GLN A 95 10.89 13.11 7.21
N VAL A 96 11.21 11.95 6.61
CA VAL A 96 12.41 11.18 6.98
C VAL A 96 13.68 11.95 6.63
N LEU A 97 13.76 12.51 5.42
CA LEU A 97 14.93 13.30 5.01
C LEU A 97 15.10 14.57 5.84
N GLU A 98 14.01 15.27 6.14
CA GLU A 98 14.02 16.45 7.02
C GLU A 98 14.55 16.06 8.41
N TYR A 99 14.00 15.00 9.02
CA TYR A 99 14.47 14.46 10.29
C TYR A 99 15.97 14.13 10.29
N ALA A 100 16.46 13.51 9.21
CA ALA A 100 17.87 13.14 9.05
C ALA A 100 18.77 14.38 8.94
N ARG A 101 18.39 15.36 8.11
CA ARG A 101 19.13 16.62 7.89
C ARG A 101 19.21 17.47 9.14
N GLU A 102 18.14 17.56 9.93
CA GLU A 102 18.15 18.21 11.25
C GLU A 102 19.21 17.63 12.20
N ARG A 103 19.66 16.41 11.93
CA ARG A 103 20.65 15.66 12.71
C ARG A 103 21.98 15.47 11.96
N SER A 104 22.20 16.22 10.86
CA SER A 104 23.39 16.12 10.01
C SER A 104 23.67 14.70 9.51
N ARG A 105 22.61 14.00 9.08
CA ARG A 105 22.67 12.66 8.50
C ARG A 105 22.02 12.67 7.12
N LEU A 106 22.54 11.86 6.19
CA LEU A 106 22.01 11.73 4.84
C LEU A 106 21.82 13.10 4.13
N GLU A 107 22.79 14.01 4.30
CA GLU A 107 22.65 15.42 3.86
C GLU A 107 22.42 15.53 2.35
N ASP A 108 23.09 14.68 1.57
CA ASP A 108 22.98 14.61 0.10
C ASP A 108 21.93 13.63 -0.40
N ALA A 109 21.19 12.95 0.49
CA ALA A 109 20.18 12.00 0.07
C ALA A 109 18.99 12.71 -0.57
N GLU A 110 18.57 12.17 -1.71
CA GLU A 110 17.39 12.62 -2.44
C GLU A 110 16.28 11.55 -2.36
N VAL A 111 15.04 12.00 -2.48
CA VAL A 111 13.88 11.11 -2.62
C VAL A 111 13.27 11.34 -3.98
N ARG A 112 12.93 10.25 -4.64
CA ARG A 112 12.14 10.28 -5.87
C ARG A 112 10.96 9.34 -5.72
N VAL A 113 9.77 9.90 -5.65
CA VAL A 113 8.52 9.15 -5.77
C VAL A 113 7.92 9.40 -7.13
N GLU A 114 7.77 8.34 -7.93
CA GLU A 114 7.25 8.47 -9.28
C GLU A 114 6.09 7.53 -9.56
N ARG A 115 5.27 7.97 -10.51
CA ARG A 115 4.13 7.21 -11.02
C ARG A 115 4.61 6.14 -12.00
N GLY A 116 4.33 4.90 -11.68
CA GLY A 116 4.45 3.75 -12.56
C GLY A 116 3.28 3.60 -13.54
N ALA A 117 3.55 2.92 -14.66
CA ALA A 117 2.52 2.56 -15.63
C ALA A 117 1.55 1.51 -15.05
N PRO A 118 0.24 1.57 -15.34
CA PRO A 118 -0.73 0.64 -14.78
C PRO A 118 -0.34 -0.83 -14.92
N VAL A 119 -0.57 -1.61 -13.86
CA VAL A 119 -0.27 -3.04 -13.81
C VAL A 119 -1.57 -3.81 -13.89
N SER A 120 -1.72 -4.58 -14.97
CA SER A 120 -2.81 -5.54 -15.09
C SER A 120 -2.35 -6.87 -14.52
N LEU A 121 -2.80 -7.15 -13.30
CA LEU A 121 -2.68 -8.47 -12.71
C LEU A 121 -3.78 -9.37 -13.26
N PRO A 122 -3.49 -10.63 -13.62
CA PRO A 122 -4.52 -11.62 -13.91
C PRO A 122 -5.21 -11.99 -12.60
N LEU A 123 -6.06 -11.11 -12.06
CA LEU A 123 -6.68 -11.27 -10.74
C LEU A 123 -7.76 -12.37 -10.69
N SER A 124 -7.99 -13.08 -11.79
CA SER A 124 -8.90 -14.22 -11.84
C SER A 124 -8.87 -14.91 -13.21
N THR A 125 -8.34 -16.13 -13.29
CA THR A 125 -8.79 -17.10 -14.30
C THR A 125 -10.14 -17.65 -13.84
N VAL A 126 -11.22 -16.99 -14.24
CA VAL A 126 -12.59 -17.39 -13.87
C VAL A 126 -12.94 -18.72 -14.57
N GLN A 127 -12.94 -19.83 -13.83
CA GLN A 127 -13.67 -21.05 -14.21
C GLN A 127 -14.91 -21.20 -13.30
N ARG A 128 -16.04 -20.61 -13.73
CA ARG A 128 -17.43 -20.96 -13.35
C ARG A 128 -17.87 -20.90 -11.85
N PRO A 129 -19.19 -20.84 -11.57
CA PRO A 129 -19.75 -20.02 -10.49
C PRO A 129 -20.11 -20.80 -9.21
N SER A 130 -19.13 -21.42 -8.54
CA SER A 130 -19.38 -21.95 -7.17
C SER A 130 -18.31 -21.59 -6.14
N GLY A 131 -17.24 -20.89 -6.53
CA GLY A 131 -16.29 -20.34 -5.59
C GLY A 131 -15.44 -19.26 -6.25
N VAL A 132 -15.60 -18.00 -5.84
CA VAL A 132 -14.66 -16.95 -6.23
C VAL A 132 -13.39 -17.17 -5.42
N VAL A 133 -12.38 -17.77 -6.03
CA VAL A 133 -11.04 -17.86 -5.43
C VAL A 133 -10.34 -16.53 -5.67
N VAL A 134 -10.26 -15.69 -4.65
CA VAL A 134 -9.45 -14.47 -4.69
C VAL A 134 -7.96 -14.83 -4.48
N PRO A 135 -7.02 -14.16 -5.17
CA PRO A 135 -5.59 -14.47 -5.06
C PRO A 135 -5.04 -14.09 -3.68
N SER A 136 -4.06 -14.85 -3.18
CA SER A 136 -3.30 -14.48 -1.98
C SER A 136 -2.41 -13.27 -2.23
N LEU A 137 -1.92 -12.65 -1.15
CA LEU A 137 -0.90 -11.60 -1.22
C LEU A 137 0.36 -12.08 -1.99
N GLU A 138 0.83 -13.30 -1.71
CA GLU A 138 1.96 -13.93 -2.42
C GLU A 138 1.73 -13.97 -3.93
N THR A 139 0.59 -14.52 -4.38
CA THR A 139 0.25 -14.57 -5.82
C THR A 139 0.17 -13.17 -6.46
N VAL A 140 -0.30 -12.17 -5.72
CA VAL A 140 -0.36 -10.78 -6.21
C VAL A 140 1.04 -10.18 -6.36
N LEU A 141 1.92 -10.39 -5.38
CA LEU A 141 3.30 -9.91 -5.40
C LEU A 141 4.12 -10.59 -6.50
N ASP A 142 3.97 -11.91 -6.68
CA ASP A 142 4.65 -12.66 -7.75
C ASP A 142 4.24 -12.16 -9.13
N GLY A 143 2.93 -12.04 -9.38
CA GLY A 143 2.41 -11.52 -10.64
C GLY A 143 2.84 -10.07 -10.87
N PHE A 144 2.90 -9.25 -9.82
CA PHE A 144 3.40 -7.88 -9.93
C PHE A 144 4.87 -7.85 -10.34
N ARG A 145 5.70 -8.68 -9.71
CA ARG A 145 7.12 -8.81 -10.06
C ARG A 145 7.33 -9.25 -11.49
N GLU A 146 6.59 -10.25 -11.95
CA GLU A 146 6.65 -10.71 -13.35
C GLU A 146 6.36 -9.56 -14.31
N ARG A 147 5.34 -8.75 -14.03
CA ARG A 147 5.01 -7.56 -14.84
C ARG A 147 6.10 -6.50 -14.83
N LEU A 148 6.77 -6.29 -13.71
CA LEU A 148 7.91 -5.36 -13.64
C LEU A 148 9.09 -5.89 -14.44
N ARG A 149 9.40 -7.19 -14.33
CA ARG A 149 10.47 -7.86 -15.09
C ARG A 149 10.20 -7.82 -16.59
N GLU A 150 8.97 -8.10 -17.04
CA GLU A 150 8.56 -8.00 -18.45
C GLU A 150 8.77 -6.59 -19.04
N ARG A 151 8.79 -5.57 -18.18
CA ARG A 151 8.97 -4.17 -18.53
C ARG A 151 10.38 -3.65 -18.31
N ASP A 152 11.30 -4.52 -17.87
CA ASP A 152 12.67 -4.15 -17.49
C ASP A 152 12.74 -3.06 -16.41
N ALA A 153 11.74 -3.02 -15.51
CA ALA A 153 11.58 -1.94 -14.53
C ALA A 153 12.30 -2.19 -13.20
N LEU A 154 12.94 -3.36 -13.03
CA LEU A 154 13.64 -3.78 -11.81
C LEU A 154 15.08 -3.30 -11.86
N THR A 155 15.40 -2.30 -11.05
CA THR A 155 16.69 -1.57 -11.08
C THR A 155 17.66 -1.99 -9.98
N GLY A 156 17.13 -2.58 -8.90
CA GLY A 156 17.87 -3.08 -7.76
C GLY A 156 17.90 -2.23 -6.50
N SER A 157 17.38 -1.02 -6.55
CA SER A 157 17.33 -0.09 -5.43
C SER A 157 15.97 0.61 -5.29
N THR A 158 14.91 0.05 -5.89
CA THR A 158 13.59 0.67 -5.93
C THR A 158 12.61 -0.08 -5.02
N CYS A 159 11.81 0.67 -4.25
CA CYS A 159 10.57 0.15 -3.68
C CYS A 159 9.44 0.27 -4.72
N HIS A 160 8.88 -0.84 -5.13
CA HIS A 160 7.71 -0.88 -6.00
C HIS A 160 6.44 -1.08 -5.18
N LEU A 161 5.61 -0.05 -5.09
CA LEU A 161 4.31 -0.08 -4.42
C LEU A 161 3.20 -0.35 -5.44
N LEU A 162 2.47 -1.46 -5.29
CA LEU A 162 1.23 -1.68 -6.01
C LEU A 162 0.05 -1.08 -5.24
N ALA A 163 -0.46 0.04 -5.74
CA ALA A 163 -1.73 0.63 -5.31
C ALA A 163 -2.90 -0.18 -5.91
N CYS A 164 -3.32 -1.20 -5.17
CA CYS A 164 -4.31 -2.18 -5.62
C CYS A 164 -5.75 -1.68 -5.37
N TRP A 165 -6.63 -1.90 -6.35
CA TRP A 165 -8.07 -1.71 -6.20
C TRP A 165 -8.77 -3.07 -6.12
N ALA A 166 -8.64 -3.75 -4.98
CA ALA A 166 -9.25 -5.05 -4.72
C ALA A 166 -10.10 -5.04 -3.44
N PRO A 167 -11.19 -4.24 -3.39
CA PRO A 167 -11.97 -4.01 -2.18
C PRO A 167 -12.47 -5.26 -1.45
N LEU A 168 -12.68 -6.34 -2.20
CA LEU A 168 -13.27 -7.58 -1.69
C LEU A 168 -12.24 -8.71 -1.52
N ASN A 169 -10.95 -8.44 -1.80
CA ASN A 169 -9.90 -9.44 -1.65
C ASN A 169 -9.37 -9.46 -0.21
N TYR A 170 -10.08 -10.16 0.67
CA TYR A 170 -9.70 -10.33 2.08
C TYR A 170 -8.37 -11.08 2.28
N ARG A 171 -7.85 -11.81 1.27
CA ARG A 171 -6.56 -12.51 1.35
C ARG A 171 -5.36 -11.59 1.10
N VAL A 172 -5.58 -10.48 0.40
CA VAL A 172 -4.64 -9.35 0.34
C VAL A 172 -4.85 -8.43 1.54
N GLY A 173 -6.09 -8.34 2.04
CA GLY A 173 -6.43 -7.43 3.13
C GLY A 173 -6.18 -5.98 2.71
N TYR A 174 -5.59 -5.21 3.60
CA TYR A 174 -5.23 -3.80 3.35
C TYR A 174 -3.88 -3.63 2.66
N GLY A 175 -3.06 -4.69 2.60
CA GLY A 175 -1.74 -4.62 2.02
C GLY A 175 -0.81 -5.68 2.57
N GLY A 176 0.45 -5.59 2.15
CA GLY A 176 1.53 -6.33 2.76
C GLY A 176 2.75 -6.40 1.87
N THR A 177 3.87 -6.73 2.52
CA THR A 177 5.13 -7.08 1.89
C THR A 177 5.58 -8.47 2.35
N LEU A 178 6.25 -9.21 1.47
CA LEU A 178 6.72 -10.57 1.76
C LEU A 178 8.18 -10.75 1.32
N SER A 179 8.91 -11.57 2.09
CA SER A 179 10.22 -12.04 1.68
C SER A 179 10.13 -12.88 0.39
N PRO A 180 11.18 -12.91 -0.46
CA PRO A 180 12.50 -12.30 -0.26
C PRO A 180 12.58 -10.81 -0.61
N ASN A 181 11.61 -10.25 -1.34
CA ASN A 181 11.64 -8.85 -1.81
C ASN A 181 10.92 -7.90 -0.87
N ALA A 182 11.12 -8.10 0.44
CA ALA A 182 10.48 -7.27 1.44
C ALA A 182 11.20 -5.95 1.68
N ARG A 183 12.44 -5.80 1.17
CA ARG A 183 13.39 -4.78 1.61
C ARG A 183 14.25 -4.28 0.46
N VAL A 184 14.44 -2.97 0.39
CA VAL A 184 15.27 -2.33 -0.64
C VAL A 184 16.75 -2.48 -0.29
N GLY A 185 17.59 -2.77 -1.28
CA GLY A 185 19.04 -2.90 -1.13
C GLY A 185 19.51 -4.27 -0.62
N ILE A 186 18.60 -5.23 -0.39
CA ILE A 186 18.96 -6.58 0.03
C ILE A 186 18.81 -7.53 -1.16
N ASP A 187 19.94 -7.99 -1.70
CA ASP A 187 19.95 -9.09 -2.67
C ASP A 187 19.83 -10.44 -1.93
N ALA A 188 18.61 -10.99 -1.92
CA ALA A 188 18.37 -12.34 -1.46
C ALA A 188 18.28 -13.30 -2.64
N GLY A 189 19.38 -13.98 -2.96
CA GLY A 189 19.39 -15.12 -3.90
C GLY A 189 19.47 -14.74 -5.37
N GLY A 190 20.19 -13.68 -5.73
CA GLY A 190 20.38 -13.24 -7.13
C GLY A 190 19.23 -12.37 -7.65
N THR A 191 18.58 -11.66 -6.74
CA THR A 191 17.55 -10.67 -7.01
C THR A 191 18.17 -9.29 -7.14
N SER A 192 17.49 -8.38 -7.84
CA SER A 192 18.02 -7.04 -8.10
C SER A 192 18.33 -6.23 -6.82
N GLY A 193 17.68 -6.53 -5.69
CA GLY A 193 17.69 -5.68 -4.48
C GLY A 193 16.44 -4.78 -4.37
N ASP A 194 15.51 -4.88 -5.34
CA ASP A 194 14.22 -4.17 -5.27
C ASP A 194 13.28 -4.79 -4.23
N ALA A 195 12.47 -3.92 -3.62
CA ALA A 195 11.37 -4.32 -2.76
C ALA A 195 10.02 -4.26 -3.48
N LEU A 196 9.10 -5.14 -3.10
CA LEU A 196 7.73 -5.14 -3.58
C LEU A 196 6.77 -5.12 -2.39
N THR A 197 5.76 -4.26 -2.51
CA THR A 197 4.73 -4.12 -1.49
C THR A 197 3.38 -3.78 -2.14
N VAL A 198 2.29 -4.06 -1.44
CA VAL A 198 0.92 -3.82 -1.90
C VAL A 198 0.21 -2.95 -0.87
N ALA A 199 -0.44 -1.88 -1.32
CA ALA A 199 -1.47 -1.19 -0.55
C ALA A 199 -2.82 -1.33 -1.27
N ASN A 200 -3.78 -1.99 -0.63
CA ASN A 200 -5.11 -2.20 -1.21
C ASN A 200 -6.03 -1.00 -0.94
N LEU A 201 -5.79 0.07 -1.69
CA LEU A 201 -6.57 1.30 -1.63
C LEU A 201 -8.06 1.03 -1.83
N GLY A 202 -8.42 0.05 -2.67
CA GLY A 202 -9.83 -0.31 -2.85
C GLY A 202 -10.48 -0.80 -1.57
N ALA A 203 -9.77 -1.55 -0.73
CA ALA A 203 -10.30 -2.06 0.53
C ALA A 203 -10.40 -0.97 1.59
N THR A 204 -9.37 -0.14 1.76
CA THR A 204 -9.40 0.98 2.71
C THR A 204 -10.49 2.00 2.31
N GLU A 205 -10.67 2.28 1.02
CA GLU A 205 -11.71 3.19 0.55
C GLU A 205 -13.14 2.65 0.72
N LEU A 206 -13.32 1.32 0.69
CA LEU A 206 -14.64 0.72 0.84
C LEU A 206 -15.02 0.51 2.30
N TRP A 207 -14.06 0.08 3.12
CA TRP A 207 -14.32 -0.39 4.48
C TRP A 207 -13.91 0.61 5.57
N ASP A 208 -13.30 1.71 5.16
CA ASP A 208 -12.65 2.66 6.07
C ASP A 208 -12.74 4.10 5.54
N SER A 209 -11.75 4.91 5.88
CA SER A 209 -11.63 6.29 5.47
C SER A 209 -10.46 6.55 4.51
N ARG A 210 -10.55 7.71 3.86
CA ARG A 210 -9.48 8.29 3.05
C ARG A 210 -8.15 8.40 3.81
N ALA A 211 -8.19 8.76 5.09
CA ALA A 211 -7.00 8.92 5.90
C ALA A 211 -6.30 7.57 6.15
N VAL A 212 -7.07 6.49 6.31
CA VAL A 212 -6.51 5.13 6.39
C VAL A 212 -5.89 4.70 5.05
N THR A 213 -6.51 5.05 3.92
CA THR A 213 -5.91 4.82 2.59
C THR A 213 -4.52 5.45 2.47
N ALA A 214 -4.35 6.70 2.91
CA ALA A 214 -3.06 7.39 2.91
C ALA A 214 -2.06 6.72 3.87
N ASN A 215 -2.48 6.46 5.11
CA ASN A 215 -1.64 5.79 6.10
C ASN A 215 -1.15 4.43 5.61
N MET A 216 -2.00 3.66 4.93
CA MET A 216 -1.64 2.33 4.50
C MET A 216 -0.66 2.34 3.31
N ALA A 217 -0.77 3.32 2.41
CA ALA A 217 0.25 3.52 1.39
C ALA A 217 1.62 3.85 1.99
N ILE A 218 1.65 4.72 3.01
CA ILE A 218 2.88 5.04 3.75
C ILE A 218 3.41 3.80 4.48
N HIS A 219 2.56 3.16 5.29
CA HIS A 219 2.89 1.98 6.10
C HIS A 219 3.55 0.88 5.28
N GLU A 220 2.93 0.52 4.16
CA GLU A 220 3.41 -0.53 3.28
C GLU A 220 4.71 -0.17 2.58
N THR A 221 4.90 1.11 2.26
CA THR A 221 6.15 1.61 1.71
C THR A 221 7.27 1.56 2.76
N LEU A 222 7.01 2.07 3.97
CA LEU A 222 8.03 2.15 5.03
C LEU A 222 8.47 0.78 5.55
N HIS A 223 7.61 -0.25 5.49
CA HIS A 223 8.06 -1.63 5.76
C HIS A 223 9.23 -2.07 4.88
N THR A 224 9.34 -1.52 3.67
CA THR A 224 10.46 -1.82 2.76
C THR A 224 11.78 -1.15 3.12
N PHE A 225 11.73 -0.20 4.05
CA PHE A 225 12.87 0.59 4.52
C PHE A 225 13.12 0.42 6.02
N VAL A 226 12.64 -0.67 6.63
CA VAL A 226 12.91 -0.99 8.03
C VAL A 226 13.10 -2.48 8.21
N SER A 227 14.20 -2.88 8.85
CA SER A 227 14.44 -4.25 9.30
C SER A 227 14.13 -4.42 10.78
N SER A 228 13.81 -5.66 11.19
CA SER A 228 13.45 -5.96 12.58
C SER A 228 14.58 -5.66 13.56
N ASP A 229 15.85 -5.80 13.17
CA ASP A 229 16.99 -5.45 14.01
C ASP A 229 17.14 -3.92 14.18
N VAL A 230 16.80 -3.14 13.15
CA VAL A 230 16.74 -1.67 13.26
C VAL A 230 15.62 -1.27 14.21
N ALA A 231 14.41 -1.81 14.03
CA ALA A 231 13.28 -1.55 14.95
C ALA A 231 13.65 -1.93 16.40
N GLN A 232 14.29 -3.08 16.60
CA GLN A 232 14.78 -3.52 17.91
C GLN A 232 15.76 -2.50 18.54
N SER A 233 16.62 -1.88 17.73
CA SER A 233 17.59 -0.89 18.19
C SER A 233 16.98 0.48 18.53
N VAL A 234 15.78 0.79 18.02
CA VAL A 234 15.13 2.10 18.21
C VAL A 234 14.09 2.04 19.33
N VAL A 235 13.23 1.01 19.33
CA VAL A 235 12.10 0.89 20.29
C VAL A 235 12.17 -0.35 21.17
N GLY A 236 13.30 -1.08 21.15
CA GLY A 236 13.46 -2.28 21.99
C GLY A 236 12.60 -3.47 21.56
N SER A 237 12.04 -3.45 20.35
CA SER A 237 11.25 -4.55 19.79
C SER A 237 11.46 -4.73 18.29
N GLY A 238 11.56 -5.98 17.83
CA GLY A 238 11.70 -6.29 16.41
C GLY A 238 10.42 -6.16 15.56
N CYS A 239 9.28 -5.78 16.15
CA CYS A 239 8.06 -5.51 15.38
C CYS A 239 8.07 -4.05 14.89
N ASN A 240 8.17 -3.83 13.58
CA ASN A 240 8.23 -2.49 12.97
C ASN A 240 6.98 -1.63 13.29
N HIS A 241 5.83 -2.24 13.58
CA HIS A 241 4.62 -1.51 13.99
C HIS A 241 4.81 -0.73 15.29
N HIS A 242 5.71 -1.19 16.17
CA HIS A 242 6.02 -0.52 17.42
C HIS A 242 6.76 0.82 17.22
N LEU A 243 7.22 1.12 16.02
CA LEU A 243 7.76 2.44 15.69
C LEU A 243 6.67 3.51 15.66
N GLY A 244 5.41 3.12 15.44
CA GLY A 244 4.29 4.05 15.40
C GLY A 244 3.91 4.63 16.77
N THR A 245 3.03 5.62 16.72
CA THR A 245 2.40 6.27 17.87
C THR A 245 0.87 6.23 17.78
N ALA A 246 0.25 6.10 18.96
CA ALA A 246 -1.17 6.31 19.20
C ALA A 246 -1.33 7.27 20.39
N VAL A 247 -1.56 8.56 20.10
CA VAL A 247 -1.50 9.63 21.10
C VAL A 247 -2.83 10.34 21.24
N ARG A 248 -3.16 10.77 22.45
CA ARG A 248 -4.41 11.50 22.70
C ARG A 248 -4.32 12.91 22.15
N THR A 249 -5.39 13.35 21.53
CA THR A 249 -5.58 14.73 21.08
C THR A 249 -6.53 15.48 21.99
N ASP A 250 -7.42 14.74 22.63
CA ASP A 250 -8.38 15.15 23.64
C ASP A 250 -8.78 13.94 24.49
N GLU A 251 -9.80 14.10 25.34
CA GLU A 251 -10.25 13.07 26.28
C GLU A 251 -10.81 11.83 25.60
N GLU A 252 -11.34 11.94 24.38
CA GLU A 252 -12.08 10.86 23.71
C GLU A 252 -11.43 10.40 22.40
N THR A 253 -10.36 11.05 21.94
CA THR A 253 -9.79 10.84 20.61
C THR A 253 -8.31 10.42 20.65
N LEU A 254 -8.00 9.33 19.95
CA LEU A 254 -6.62 8.92 19.66
C LEU A 254 -6.25 9.23 18.21
N ARG A 255 -5.11 9.89 18.02
CA ARG A 255 -4.47 10.10 16.73
C ARG A 255 -3.42 9.03 16.47
N ILE A 256 -3.56 8.35 15.34
CA ILE A 256 -2.81 7.17 14.94
C ILE A 256 -1.89 7.50 13.76
N SER A 257 -0.59 7.28 13.95
CA SER A 257 0.43 7.40 12.91
C SER A 257 0.40 6.21 11.92
N PRO A 258 1.06 6.30 10.76
CA PRO A 258 1.04 5.24 9.76
C PRO A 258 1.55 3.89 10.26
N MET A 259 2.69 3.85 10.96
CA MET A 259 3.26 2.58 11.45
C MET A 259 2.45 1.94 12.60
N ALA A 260 1.66 2.73 13.33
CA ALA A 260 0.72 2.24 14.35
C ALA A 260 -0.62 1.77 13.77
N SER A 261 -0.89 2.07 12.50
CA SER A 261 -2.10 1.64 11.81
C SER A 261 -2.01 0.14 11.54
N ALA A 262 -2.94 -0.65 12.10
CA ALA A 262 -2.92 -2.10 11.96
C ALA A 262 -3.86 -2.59 10.85
N TYR A 263 -3.53 -3.76 10.30
CA TYR A 263 -4.30 -4.42 9.24
C TYR A 263 -5.75 -4.69 9.61
N ALA A 264 -6.59 -4.80 8.57
CA ALA A 264 -7.97 -5.22 8.66
C ALA A 264 -8.14 -6.46 9.57
N GLY A 265 -9.26 -6.51 10.31
CA GLY A 265 -9.61 -7.64 11.18
C GLY A 265 -9.64 -8.98 10.43
N ARG A 266 -9.78 -10.09 11.19
CA ARG A 266 -9.81 -11.51 10.74
C ARG A 266 -10.07 -11.70 9.24
N ALA A 267 -9.34 -12.61 8.59
CA ALA A 267 -9.40 -12.97 7.16
C ALA A 267 -10.81 -13.35 6.64
N GLU A 268 -11.72 -12.39 6.67
CA GLU A 268 -13.16 -12.48 6.49
C GLU A 268 -13.60 -11.21 5.75
N PHE A 269 -14.64 -11.37 4.95
CA PHE A 269 -15.19 -10.28 4.15
C PHE A 269 -15.75 -9.15 5.02
N GLY A 270 -15.39 -7.90 4.70
CA GLY A 270 -15.93 -6.71 5.38
C GLY A 270 -15.46 -6.52 6.81
N ALA A 271 -14.34 -7.16 7.20
CA ALA A 271 -13.85 -7.05 8.56
C ALA A 271 -13.35 -5.64 8.95
N GLY A 272 -13.07 -4.74 7.97
CA GLY A 272 -12.57 -3.37 8.18
C GLY A 272 -11.30 -3.30 9.04
N THR A 273 -10.73 -2.12 9.34
CA THR A 273 -9.86 -2.04 10.52
C THR A 273 -10.75 -2.23 11.74
N ARG A 274 -10.51 -3.29 12.51
CA ARG A 274 -11.05 -3.40 13.88
C ARG A 274 -10.07 -2.90 14.92
N PHE A 275 -8.86 -2.57 14.49
CA PHE A 275 -7.68 -2.33 15.31
C PHE A 275 -7.19 -0.91 15.08
N HIS A 276 -7.97 0.05 15.59
CA HIS A 276 -7.55 1.42 15.66
C HIS A 276 -6.44 1.53 16.73
N GLY A 277 -5.19 1.78 16.35
CA GLY A 277 -4.12 2.11 17.30
C GLY A 277 -3.60 0.99 18.23
N SER A 278 -3.66 -0.28 17.83
CA SER A 278 -3.17 -1.43 18.65
C SER A 278 -2.24 -2.38 17.89
N GLY A 279 -1.58 -1.92 16.82
CA GLY A 279 -0.68 -2.70 15.96
C GLY A 279 0.31 -3.61 16.68
N CYS A 280 0.41 -4.84 16.20
CA CYS A 280 1.12 -5.98 16.83
C CYS A 280 0.48 -6.45 18.16
N ALA A 281 0.77 -7.68 18.60
CA ALA A 281 0.08 -8.30 19.74
C ALA A 281 0.24 -7.59 21.11
N ASP A 282 1.08 -6.54 21.20
CA ASP A 282 1.44 -5.83 22.42
C ASP A 282 1.51 -4.31 22.16
N HIS A 283 0.37 -3.64 22.32
CA HIS A 283 0.14 -2.23 21.96
C HIS A 283 0.82 -1.23 22.90
N ASP A 284 1.19 -1.65 24.12
CA ASP A 284 1.96 -0.83 25.06
C ASP A 284 3.42 -0.64 24.60
N ARG A 285 3.85 -1.35 23.54
CA ARG A 285 5.20 -1.26 22.99
C ARG A 285 5.38 -0.24 21.89
N PHE A 286 4.33 0.48 21.49
CA PHE A 286 4.50 1.61 20.59
C PHE A 286 5.51 2.61 21.13
N ALA A 287 6.19 3.32 20.24
CA ALA A 287 7.10 4.40 20.57
C ALA A 287 6.42 5.42 21.50
N ARG A 288 5.10 5.60 21.32
CA ARG A 288 4.21 6.23 22.31
C ARG A 288 2.79 5.71 22.19
N HIS A 289 2.17 5.36 23.31
CA HIS A 289 0.77 4.98 23.42
C HIS A 289 0.14 5.63 24.66
N ASP A 290 -0.87 6.48 24.48
CA ASP A 290 -1.50 7.24 25.58
C ASP A 290 -2.72 6.50 26.21
N GLY A 291 -2.86 5.20 25.94
CA GLY A 291 -3.93 4.35 26.47
C GLY A 291 -5.25 4.51 25.71
N SER A 292 -6.05 3.43 25.61
CA SER A 292 -7.32 3.43 24.88
C SER A 292 -8.57 3.51 25.77
N GLU A 293 -8.42 3.64 27.10
CA GLU A 293 -9.56 3.72 28.03
C GLU A 293 -10.35 5.03 27.83
N GLY A 294 -11.66 4.94 27.61
CA GLY A 294 -12.49 6.13 27.35
C GLY A 294 -12.31 6.77 25.97
N VAL A 295 -11.62 6.11 25.05
CA VAL A 295 -11.49 6.57 23.65
C VAL A 295 -12.70 6.13 22.86
N GLU A 296 -13.40 7.08 22.26
CA GLU A 296 -14.56 6.86 21.39
C GLU A 296 -14.25 7.16 19.92
N ASN A 297 -13.23 7.99 19.67
CA ASN A 297 -12.89 8.50 18.35
C ASN A 297 -11.44 8.18 17.95
N TRP A 298 -11.24 8.03 16.64
CA TRP A 298 -9.93 7.72 16.06
C TRP A 298 -9.65 8.64 14.89
N GLU A 299 -8.53 9.34 14.96
CA GLU A 299 -7.99 10.14 13.88
C GLU A 299 -6.75 9.47 13.29
N TYR A 300 -6.57 9.59 11.98
CA TYR A 300 -5.39 9.06 11.30
C TYR A 300 -4.59 10.23 10.72
N THR A 301 -3.29 10.23 10.99
CA THR A 301 -2.36 11.24 10.46
C THR A 301 -1.29 10.57 9.61
N THR A 302 -0.86 11.28 8.56
CA THR A 302 0.31 10.95 7.75
C THR A 302 1.62 11.38 8.39
N THR A 303 1.56 12.04 9.56
CA THR A 303 2.75 12.44 10.33
C THR A 303 3.43 11.20 10.87
N LEU A 304 4.73 11.08 10.61
CA LEU A 304 5.56 10.02 11.15
C LEU A 304 5.97 10.32 12.58
N SER A 305 6.21 9.27 13.37
CA SER A 305 6.84 9.44 14.67
C SER A 305 8.36 9.59 14.50
N ASP A 306 9.02 10.27 15.45
CA ASP A 306 10.48 10.34 15.52
C ASP A 306 11.13 8.95 15.47
N ALA A 307 10.52 7.95 16.12
CA ALA A 307 11.01 6.57 16.09
C ALA A 307 10.92 5.96 14.69
N THR A 308 9.85 6.23 13.94
CA THR A 308 9.73 5.79 12.55
C THR A 308 10.81 6.45 11.69
N CYS A 309 10.97 7.78 11.79
CA CYS A 309 12.00 8.51 11.04
C CYS A 309 13.41 8.03 11.38
N GLU A 310 13.72 7.82 12.66
CA GLU A 310 15.00 7.30 13.13
C GLU A 310 15.30 5.90 12.57
N ALA A 311 14.31 5.01 12.60
CA ALA A 311 14.46 3.66 12.09
C ALA A 311 14.72 3.65 10.59
N VAL A 312 13.94 4.39 9.81
CA VAL A 312 14.15 4.49 8.36
C VAL A 312 15.52 5.11 8.07
N THR A 313 15.90 6.18 8.76
CA THR A 313 17.22 6.83 8.59
C THR A 313 18.37 5.83 8.84
N ARG A 314 18.33 5.08 9.96
CA ARG A 314 19.35 4.05 10.26
C ARG A 314 19.39 2.94 9.22
N TYR A 315 18.23 2.55 8.69
CA TYR A 315 18.16 1.53 7.66
C TYR A 315 18.86 2.00 6.39
N LEU A 316 18.62 3.25 5.96
CA LEU A 316 19.22 3.84 4.76
C LEU A 316 20.74 4.01 4.88
N GLU A 317 21.24 4.41 6.05
CA GLU A 317 22.68 4.48 6.32
C GLU A 317 23.36 3.12 6.18
N ARG A 318 22.73 2.06 6.69
CA ARG A 318 23.29 0.70 6.65
C ARG A 318 23.30 0.08 5.26
N ASN A 319 22.36 0.47 4.40
CA ASN A 319 22.16 -0.14 3.10
C ASN A 319 22.59 0.76 1.93
N GLY A 320 23.46 1.74 2.20
CA GLY A 320 24.28 2.37 1.16
C GLY A 320 23.73 3.65 0.53
N LEU A 321 23.08 4.52 1.31
CA LEU A 321 23.07 5.95 0.95
C LEU A 321 24.28 6.72 1.53
N SER A 322 25.25 6.05 2.15
CA SER A 322 26.52 6.70 2.53
C SER A 322 27.48 6.72 1.33
N SER A 323 27.89 7.91 0.94
CA SER A 323 28.82 8.25 -0.13
C SER A 323 30.29 7.84 0.10
N ASP A 324 30.55 6.90 1.01
CA ASP A 324 31.92 6.46 1.32
C ASP A 324 32.27 5.17 0.56
N ASP A 325 32.45 5.30 -0.75
CA ASP A 325 33.31 4.40 -1.52
C ASP A 325 34.75 4.94 -1.42
N ASP A 326 35.33 4.84 -0.22
CA ASP A 326 36.74 5.14 0.01
C ASP A 326 37.57 3.88 -0.23
N GLY A 327 38.50 4.00 -1.17
CA GLY A 327 39.16 2.89 -1.85
C GLY A 327 39.97 1.95 -0.95
N GLY A 328 39.88 0.67 -1.28
CA GLY A 328 40.76 -0.38 -0.76
C GLY A 328 41.23 -1.31 -1.86
N SER A 329 41.88 -0.77 -2.90
CA SER A 329 42.63 -1.58 -3.87
C SER A 329 43.84 -2.23 -3.18
N THR A 330 43.70 -3.46 -2.73
CA THR A 330 44.86 -4.31 -2.43
C THR A 330 45.41 -4.88 -3.74
N GLU A 331 46.34 -4.16 -4.34
CA GLU A 331 47.34 -4.72 -5.25
C GLU A 331 48.11 -5.81 -4.50
N HIS A 332 48.03 -7.05 -4.99
CA HIS A 332 48.91 -8.13 -4.56
C HIS A 332 50.13 -8.15 -5.48
N ASP A 333 51.16 -7.40 -5.10
CA ASP A 333 52.48 -7.45 -5.73
C ASP A 333 53.23 -8.69 -5.22
N GLY A 334 53.10 -9.79 -5.98
CA GLY A 334 53.74 -11.06 -5.71
C GLY A 334 55.20 -11.07 -6.18
N ARG A 335 56.11 -10.45 -5.41
CA ARG A 335 57.54 -10.78 -5.43
C ARG A 335 57.84 -11.84 -4.38
N SER A 336 58.30 -13.01 -4.81
CA SER A 336 59.28 -13.80 -4.06
C SER A 336 59.97 -14.77 -5.01
N SER A 337 61.19 -14.40 -5.36
CA SER A 337 62.29 -15.30 -5.70
C SER A 337 62.82 -15.95 -4.44
N GLU A 338 62.85 -17.28 -4.41
CA GLU A 338 63.96 -18.14 -3.95
C GLU A 338 63.69 -19.59 -4.38
#